data_AF-A0A924BWG1-F1
#
_entry.id   AF-A0A924BWG1-F1
#
_cell.length_a   1.000
_cell.length_b   1.000
_cell.length_c   1.000
_cell.angle_alpha   90.00
_cell.angle_beta   90.00
_cell.angle_gamma   90.00
#
_symmetry.space_group_name_H-M   'P 1'
#
loop_
_entity.id
_entity.type
_entity.pdbx_description
1 polymer ?
#
loop_
_entity_poly.entity_id
_entity_poly.type
_entity_poly.pdbx_seq_one_letter_code
_entity_poly.pdbx_strand_id
1 'polypeptide(L)'
;MNANPTLLSATAKADEAAIQPLPNSRKIYVTRSRPDIHVPMWKNIQSDTAASFGAEKNPPIYVYYTSGSYSDPELKIDIRSGLSTPRTPWILERDDTDKLPGPTSEYGVERLNDPKLAELCFDLHRKPRCAKAGKNVSQMYYA
;
A
#
# COMPACT_ATOMS: atom_id res chain seq x y z
N MET A 1 3.81 9.78 34.03
CA MET A 1 2.43 9.48 33.56
C MET A 1 2.44 9.57 32.06
N ASN A 2 2.53 8.45 31.35
CA ASN A 2 2.36 8.44 29.90
C ASN A 2 0.86 8.32 29.65
N ALA A 3 0.20 9.45 29.40
CA ALA A 3 -1.16 9.41 28.88
C ALA A 3 -1.09 8.69 27.53
N ASN A 4 -1.67 7.51 27.42
CA ASN A 4 -1.91 6.90 26.11
C ASN A 4 -2.96 7.79 25.42
N PRO A 5 -2.61 8.53 24.37
CA PRO A 5 -3.61 9.32 23.67
C PRO A 5 -4.69 8.37 23.14
N THR A 6 -5.96 8.68 23.41
CA THR A 6 -7.08 7.96 22.82
C THR A 6 -7.02 8.17 21.30
N LEU A 7 -6.59 7.13 20.58
CA LEU A 7 -6.51 7.17 19.12
C LEU A 7 -7.92 7.00 18.55
N LEU A 8 -8.46 8.07 18.02
CA LEU A 8 -9.79 8.13 17.40
C LEU A 8 -9.64 8.14 15.89
N SER A 9 -10.57 7.52 15.17
CA SER A 9 -10.54 7.46 13.71
C SER A 9 -10.51 8.86 13.07
N ALA A 10 -11.18 9.83 13.69
CA ALA A 10 -11.26 11.21 13.21
C ALA A 10 -9.93 11.96 13.16
N THR A 11 -9.03 11.72 14.12
CA THR A 11 -7.76 12.45 14.29
C THR A 11 -6.54 11.65 13.85
N ALA A 12 -6.74 10.41 13.41
CA ALA A 12 -5.68 9.52 12.97
C ALA A 12 -4.91 10.11 11.78
N LYS A 13 -3.59 10.22 11.91
CA LYS A 13 -2.66 10.65 10.86
C LYS A 13 -1.48 9.69 10.77
N ALA A 14 -0.85 9.64 9.60
CA ALA A 14 0.43 8.96 9.45
C ALA A 14 1.50 9.72 10.24
N ASP A 15 2.48 8.98 10.77
CA ASP A 15 3.70 9.59 11.33
C ASP A 15 4.45 10.35 10.24
N GLU A 16 4.79 11.61 10.49
CA GLU A 16 5.51 12.45 9.55
C GLU A 16 6.86 11.84 9.19
N ALA A 17 7.57 11.23 10.15
CA ALA A 17 8.86 10.59 9.91
C ALA A 17 8.76 9.41 8.93
N ALA A 18 7.60 8.75 8.85
CA ALA A 18 7.37 7.63 7.93
C ALA A 18 7.15 8.06 6.47
N ILE A 19 6.89 9.35 6.23
CA ILE A 19 6.59 9.90 4.90
C ILE A 19 7.62 10.92 4.42
N GLN A 20 8.67 11.20 5.20
CA GLN A 20 9.75 12.09 4.78
C GLN A 20 10.59 11.47 3.65
N PRO A 21 10.99 12.26 2.63
CA PRO A 21 11.98 11.83 1.64
C PRO A 21 13.33 11.52 2.30
N LEU A 22 13.98 10.44 1.85
CA LEU A 22 15.35 10.15 2.29
C LEU A 22 16.35 10.85 1.36
N PRO A 23 17.48 11.37 1.90
CA PRO A 23 18.47 12.08 1.09
C PRO A 23 19.08 11.17 0.02
N ASN A 24 19.50 11.78 -1.09
CA ASN A 24 20.19 11.11 -2.22
C ASN A 24 19.49 9.87 -2.78
N SER A 25 18.19 9.75 -2.55
CA SER A 25 17.43 8.60 -2.98
C SER A 25 15.97 8.95 -3.21
N ARG A 26 15.28 8.12 -3.98
CA ARG A 26 13.86 8.30 -4.25
C ARG A 26 13.20 7.02 -4.70
N LYS A 27 11.89 6.94 -4.50
CA LYS A 27 11.07 5.92 -5.15
C LYS A 27 11.05 6.18 -6.65
N ILE A 28 11.09 5.09 -7.41
CA ILE A 28 10.77 5.07 -8.83
C ILE A 28 9.81 3.91 -9.10
N TYR A 29 9.18 3.94 -10.26
CA TYR A 29 8.33 2.85 -10.75
C TYR A 29 8.90 2.29 -12.04
N VAL A 30 8.95 0.97 -12.13
CA VAL A 30 9.33 0.25 -13.34
C VAL A 30 8.09 -0.39 -13.94
N THR A 31 7.78 -0.02 -15.18
CA THR A 31 6.68 -0.58 -15.96
C THR A 31 7.26 -1.57 -16.98
N ARG A 32 6.61 -2.73 -17.17
CA ARG A 32 7.08 -3.81 -18.06
C ARG A 32 5.94 -4.33 -18.93
N SER A 33 5.57 -5.60 -18.78
CA SER A 33 4.62 -6.33 -19.63
C SER A 33 3.23 -5.72 -19.69
N ARG A 34 2.86 -4.93 -18.68
CA ARG A 34 1.57 -4.28 -18.55
C ARG A 34 1.75 -2.82 -18.14
N PRO A 35 1.13 -1.86 -18.86
CA PRO A 35 1.30 -0.44 -18.61
C PRO A 35 0.70 0.01 -17.26
N ASP A 36 -0.30 -0.72 -16.77
CA ASP A 36 -0.98 -0.51 -15.50
C ASP A 36 -0.23 -1.12 -14.30
N ILE A 37 0.85 -1.87 -14.52
CA ILE A 37 1.69 -2.44 -13.47
C ILE A 37 2.93 -1.55 -13.25
N HIS A 38 2.92 -0.81 -12.15
CA HIS A 38 4.03 0.02 -11.70
C HIS A 38 4.75 -0.67 -10.52
N VAL A 39 5.88 -1.33 -10.78
CA VAL A 39 6.65 -2.02 -9.74
C VAL A 39 7.53 -1.00 -9.01
N PRO A 40 7.34 -0.77 -7.69
CA PRO A 40 8.14 0.19 -6.95
C PRO A 40 9.56 -0.31 -6.74
N MET A 41 10.53 0.57 -6.97
CA MET A 41 11.95 0.36 -6.67
C MET A 41 12.50 1.58 -5.92
N TRP A 42 13.53 1.39 -5.12
CA TRP A 42 14.27 2.49 -4.50
C TRP A 42 15.53 2.78 -5.30
N LYS A 43 15.65 4.00 -5.83
CA LYS A 43 16.84 4.47 -6.55
C LYS A 43 17.74 5.24 -5.59
N ASN A 44 18.95 4.74 -5.36
CA ASN A 44 19.98 5.42 -4.58
C ASN A 44 21.03 6.02 -5.51
N ILE A 45 21.38 7.28 -5.27
CA ILE A 45 22.47 7.97 -5.97
C ILE A 45 23.72 7.84 -5.10
N GLN A 46 24.79 7.36 -5.72
CA GLN A 46 26.09 7.23 -5.10
C GLN A 46 26.88 8.54 -5.30
N SER A 47 27.71 8.91 -4.33
CA SER A 47 28.71 9.97 -4.52
C SER A 47 29.73 9.56 -5.60
N ASP A 48 30.34 10.52 -6.27
CA ASP A 48 31.40 10.23 -7.24
C ASP A 48 32.65 9.64 -6.56
N THR A 49 33.33 8.72 -7.24
CA THR A 49 34.60 8.14 -6.78
C THR A 49 35.74 9.09 -7.14
N ALA A 50 36.60 9.44 -6.17
CA ALA A 50 37.77 10.27 -6.42
C ALA A 50 38.75 9.55 -7.38
N ALA A 51 39.25 10.26 -8.40
CA ALA A 51 40.21 9.73 -9.37
C ALA A 51 41.41 10.67 -9.51
N SER A 52 42.53 10.17 -10.05
CA SER A 52 43.76 10.97 -10.22
C SER A 52 43.55 12.25 -11.04
N PHE A 53 42.56 12.27 -11.93
CA PHE A 53 42.13 13.45 -12.68
C PHE A 53 40.61 13.62 -12.56
N GLY A 54 40.15 14.22 -11.46
CA GLY A 54 38.74 14.54 -11.24
C GLY A 54 37.99 13.47 -10.46
N ALA A 55 36.75 13.18 -10.87
CA ALA A 55 35.88 12.23 -10.20
C ALA A 55 35.12 11.36 -11.22
N GLU A 56 34.99 10.07 -10.90
CA GLU A 56 34.23 9.09 -11.67
C GLU A 56 32.79 9.00 -11.15
N LYS A 57 31.82 9.15 -12.05
CA LYS A 57 30.40 9.07 -11.69
C LYS A 57 29.97 7.62 -11.50
N ASN A 58 29.46 7.32 -10.32
CA ASN A 58 28.89 6.01 -10.02
C ASN A 58 27.45 5.88 -10.56
N PRO A 59 27.08 4.75 -11.17
CA PRO A 59 25.70 4.52 -11.57
C PRO A 59 24.77 4.42 -10.35
N PRO A 60 23.48 4.71 -10.50
CA PRO A 60 22.53 4.54 -9.40
C PRO A 60 22.35 3.06 -9.04
N ILE A 61 22.13 2.79 -7.75
CA ILE A 61 21.79 1.45 -7.24
C ILE A 61 20.28 1.35 -7.06
N TYR A 62 19.68 0.28 -7.57
CA TYR A 62 18.25 0.00 -7.45
C TYR A 62 18.01 -1.12 -6.43
N VAL A 63 17.18 -0.85 -5.43
CA VAL A 63 16.89 -1.78 -4.34
C VAL A 63 15.39 -2.10 -4.32
N TYR A 64 15.05 -3.34 -3.96
CA TYR A 64 13.68 -3.74 -3.70
C TYR A 64 13.10 -2.91 -2.54
N TYR A 65 11.87 -2.44 -2.69
CA TYR A 65 11.35 -1.43 -1.78
C TYR A 65 9.91 -1.69 -1.36
N THR A 66 9.73 -1.90 -0.05
CA THR A 66 8.50 -2.44 0.55
C THR A 66 7.67 -1.40 1.30
N SER A 67 8.06 -0.14 1.34
CA SER A 67 7.32 0.89 2.09
C SER A 67 5.97 1.26 1.45
N GLY A 68 5.64 0.73 0.26
CA GLY A 68 4.38 1.01 -0.42
C GLY A 68 4.24 2.50 -0.76
N SER A 69 3.01 3.03 -0.78
CA SER A 69 2.74 4.42 -1.14
C SER A 69 3.27 5.46 -0.14
N TYR A 70 3.60 5.07 1.09
CA TYR A 70 3.91 6.01 2.18
C TYR A 70 5.09 6.96 1.89
N SER A 71 6.06 6.48 1.14
CA SER A 71 7.27 7.24 0.74
C SER A 71 7.18 7.85 -0.66
N ASP A 72 5.99 7.88 -1.27
CA ASP A 72 5.78 8.54 -2.55
C ASP A 72 5.37 10.00 -2.30
N PRO A 73 6.22 10.98 -2.65
CA PRO A 73 5.92 12.40 -2.39
C PRO A 73 4.73 12.91 -3.22
N GLU A 74 4.37 12.23 -4.31
CA GLU A 74 3.23 12.60 -5.16
C GLU A 74 1.90 12.08 -4.61
N LEU A 75 1.92 11.19 -3.61
CA LEU A 75 0.72 10.59 -3.03
C LEU A 75 0.41 11.18 -1.66
N LYS A 76 -0.78 11.78 -1.54
CA LYS A 76 -1.31 12.20 -0.25
C LYS A 76 -1.79 10.98 0.55
N ILE A 77 -1.13 10.70 1.66
CA ILE A 77 -1.51 9.61 2.56
C ILE A 77 -2.62 10.06 3.51
N ASP A 78 -3.78 9.41 3.41
CA ASP A 78 -4.85 9.48 4.39
C ASP A 78 -5.13 8.08 4.93
N ILE A 79 -4.66 7.80 6.15
CA ILE A 79 -4.82 6.49 6.77
C ILE A 79 -6.28 6.14 7.05
N ARG A 80 -7.17 7.14 7.11
CA ARG A 80 -8.62 6.95 7.32
C ARG A 80 -9.30 6.45 6.05
N SER A 81 -8.80 6.87 4.88
CA SER A 81 -9.29 6.44 3.56
C SER A 81 -8.61 5.16 3.06
N GLY A 82 -7.50 4.77 3.70
CA GLY A 82 -6.64 3.69 3.26
C GLY A 82 -5.90 3.98 1.96
N LEU A 83 -5.03 3.06 1.54
CA LEU A 83 -4.26 3.18 0.30
C LEU A 83 -5.10 2.91 -0.93
N SER A 84 -4.71 3.45 -2.09
CA SER A 84 -5.31 3.12 -3.38
C SER A 84 -5.27 1.60 -3.64
N THR A 85 -6.20 1.10 -4.46
CA THR A 85 -6.34 -0.32 -4.79
C THR A 85 -5.97 -0.60 -6.24
N PRO A 86 -4.69 -0.45 -6.65
CA PRO A 86 -4.27 -0.57 -8.05
C PRO A 86 -4.50 -1.98 -8.62
N ARG A 87 -4.64 -2.98 -7.74
CA ARG A 87 -4.88 -4.38 -8.12
C ARG A 87 -6.34 -4.70 -8.41
N THR A 88 -7.29 -3.81 -8.07
CA THR A 88 -8.73 -4.09 -8.24
C THR A 88 -9.08 -4.40 -9.69
N PRO A 89 -8.65 -3.63 -10.71
CA PRO A 89 -8.91 -3.97 -12.10
C PRO A 89 -8.45 -5.38 -12.47
N TRP A 90 -7.24 -5.79 -12.03
CA TRP A 90 -6.68 -7.11 -12.35
C TRP A 90 -7.47 -8.25 -11.70
N ILE A 91 -8.02 -8.03 -10.51
CA ILE A 91 -8.88 -9.00 -9.81
C ILE A 91 -10.22 -9.11 -10.54
N LEU A 92 -10.80 -8.00 -11.00
CA LEU A 92 -12.06 -8.00 -11.75
C LEU A 92 -11.91 -8.65 -13.13
N GLU A 93 -10.78 -8.40 -13.80
CA GLU A 93 -10.46 -8.92 -15.13
C GLU A 93 -10.47 -10.47 -15.20
N ARG A 94 -10.15 -11.16 -14.10
CA ARG A 94 -10.16 -12.63 -14.02
C ARG A 94 -11.57 -13.23 -13.96
N ASP A 95 -12.57 -12.42 -13.63
CA ASP A 95 -13.98 -12.79 -13.55
C ASP A 95 -14.29 -14.07 -12.74
N ASP A 96 -13.54 -14.31 -11.66
CA ASP A 96 -13.65 -15.50 -10.81
C ASP A 96 -14.03 -15.19 -9.37
N THR A 97 -14.36 -13.93 -9.07
CA THR A 97 -14.82 -13.49 -7.74
C THR A 97 -16.12 -12.72 -7.78
N ASP A 98 -16.95 -12.93 -6.76
CA ASP A 98 -18.16 -12.15 -6.48
C ASP A 98 -17.90 -11.13 -5.37
N LYS A 99 -18.58 -9.98 -5.45
CA LYS A 99 -18.58 -8.96 -4.41
C LYS A 99 -19.67 -9.28 -3.39
N LEU A 100 -19.28 -9.42 -2.12
CA LEU A 100 -20.22 -9.66 -1.04
C LEU A 100 -20.92 -8.35 -0.62
N PRO A 101 -22.11 -8.39 -0.01
CA PRO A 101 -22.78 -7.19 0.49
C PRO A 101 -22.05 -6.55 1.69
N GLY A 102 -21.28 -7.35 2.44
CA GLY A 102 -20.55 -6.98 3.65
C GLY A 102 -19.77 -8.18 4.21
N PRO A 103 -19.26 -8.11 5.46
CA PRO A 103 -18.69 -9.27 6.13
C PRO A 103 -19.76 -10.36 6.34
N THR A 104 -19.36 -11.63 6.23
CA THR A 104 -20.28 -12.79 6.34
C THR A 104 -20.03 -13.66 7.56
N SER A 105 -18.88 -13.52 8.23
CA SER A 105 -18.61 -14.20 9.50
C SER A 105 -19.43 -13.58 10.64
N GLU A 106 -19.90 -14.41 11.58
CA GLU A 106 -20.60 -13.97 12.80
C GLU A 106 -19.85 -12.85 13.53
N TYR A 107 -18.56 -13.05 13.82
CA TYR A 107 -17.71 -12.05 14.47
C TYR A 107 -17.65 -10.72 13.71
N GLY A 108 -17.43 -10.76 12.39
CA GLY A 108 -17.37 -9.57 11.55
C GLY A 108 -18.69 -8.78 11.50
N VAL A 109 -19.83 -9.48 11.52
CA VAL A 109 -21.15 -8.86 11.59
C VAL A 109 -21.41 -8.25 12.97
N GLU A 110 -21.06 -8.95 14.05
CA GLU A 110 -21.19 -8.44 15.42
C GLU A 110 -20.38 -7.15 15.59
N ARG A 111 -19.11 -7.14 15.19
CA ARG A 111 -18.23 -5.96 15.34
C ARG A 111 -18.64 -4.78 14.48
N LEU A 112 -19.14 -5.03 13.27
CA LEU A 112 -19.62 -3.96 12.40
C LEU A 112 -20.85 -3.23 12.99
N ASN A 113 -21.67 -3.94 13.76
CA ASN A 113 -22.88 -3.40 14.37
C ASN A 113 -22.71 -2.94 15.82
N ASP A 114 -21.52 -3.05 16.41
CA ASP A 114 -21.26 -2.62 17.78
C ASP A 114 -21.05 -1.09 17.85
N PRO A 115 -21.97 -0.32 18.48
CA PRO A 115 -21.84 1.13 18.56
C PRO A 115 -20.60 1.58 19.34
N LYS A 116 -20.06 0.74 20.24
CA LYS A 116 -18.86 1.06 21.01
C LYS A 116 -17.60 1.16 20.14
N LEU A 117 -17.64 0.57 18.95
CA LEU A 117 -16.52 0.59 17.99
C LEU A 117 -16.62 1.71 16.96
N ALA A 118 -17.71 2.48 16.95
CA ALA A 118 -17.95 3.52 15.94
C ALA A 118 -16.80 4.54 15.85
N GLU A 119 -16.21 4.92 16.99
CA GLU A 119 -15.09 5.87 17.04
C GLU A 119 -13.74 5.28 16.59
N LEU A 120 -13.64 3.97 16.49
CA LEU A 120 -12.46 3.24 16.01
C LEU A 120 -12.55 2.89 14.52
N CYS A 121 -13.78 2.80 13.99
CA CYS A 121 -14.02 2.49 12.59
C CYS A 121 -13.61 3.67 11.68
N PHE A 122 -12.80 3.36 10.68
CA PHE A 122 -12.49 4.30 9.59
C PHE A 122 -13.63 4.34 8.57
N ASP A 123 -13.74 5.44 7.82
CA ASP A 123 -14.74 5.67 6.77
C ASP A 123 -14.54 4.79 5.50
N LEU A 124 -13.71 3.76 5.61
CA LEU A 124 -13.33 2.90 4.49
C LEU A 124 -14.30 1.73 4.31
N HIS A 125 -15.31 1.92 3.48
CA HIS A 125 -16.39 0.96 3.25
C HIS A 125 -16.11 -0.03 2.10
N ARG A 126 -14.98 -0.73 2.14
CA ARG A 126 -14.64 -1.75 1.12
C ARG A 126 -15.40 -3.05 1.37
N LYS A 127 -16.21 -3.46 0.39
CA LYS A 127 -16.91 -4.74 0.49
C LYS A 127 -15.97 -5.92 0.19
N PRO A 128 -16.05 -7.01 0.96
CA PRO A 128 -15.27 -8.21 0.70
C PRO A 128 -15.61 -8.86 -0.66
N ARG A 129 -14.70 -9.71 -1.12
CA ARG A 129 -14.91 -10.57 -2.29
C ARG A 129 -14.66 -12.03 -1.92
N CYS A 130 -15.37 -12.94 -2.57
CA CYS A 130 -15.15 -14.37 -2.48
C CYS A 130 -15.01 -14.99 -3.87
N ALA A 131 -14.47 -16.20 -3.96
CA ALA A 131 -14.50 -16.95 -5.21
C ALA A 131 -15.96 -17.22 -5.64
N LYS A 132 -16.22 -17.21 -6.95
CA LYS A 132 -17.46 -17.72 -7.52
C LYS A 132 -17.60 -19.21 -7.23
N ALA A 133 -18.83 -19.72 -7.21
CA ALA A 133 -19.08 -21.15 -7.06
C ALA A 133 -18.29 -21.97 -8.11
N GLY A 134 -17.55 -22.98 -7.66
CA GLY A 134 -16.73 -23.83 -8.52
C GLY A 134 -15.45 -23.19 -9.06
N LYS A 135 -15.08 -21.98 -8.63
CA LYS A 135 -13.81 -21.32 -8.99
C LYS A 135 -12.80 -21.39 -7.85
N ASN A 136 -11.52 -21.36 -8.21
CA ASN A 136 -10.40 -21.24 -7.28
C ASN A 136 -9.61 -19.98 -7.63
N VAL A 137 -9.20 -19.24 -6.60
CA VAL A 137 -8.59 -17.89 -6.73
C VAL A 137 -7.17 -17.84 -6.17
N SER A 138 -6.67 -18.97 -5.66
CA SER A 138 -5.31 -19.05 -5.12
C SER A 138 -4.27 -18.92 -6.24
N GLN A 139 -3.12 -18.30 -5.96
CA GLN A 139 -2.05 -18.20 -6.95
C GLN A 139 -1.52 -19.58 -7.38
N MET A 140 -1.53 -20.55 -6.46
CA MET A 140 -1.17 -21.94 -6.73
C MET A 140 -2.08 -22.61 -7.77
N TYR A 141 -3.36 -22.23 -7.86
CA TYR A 141 -4.26 -22.79 -8.86
C TYR A 141 -4.00 -22.27 -10.28
N TYR A 142 -3.47 -21.05 -10.42
CA TYR A 142 -3.18 -20.48 -11.74
C TYR A 142 -1.78 -20.84 -12.26
N ALA A 143 -0.87 -21.25 -11.38
CA ALA A 143 0.52 -21.58 -11.71
C ALA A 143 0.63 -22.97 -12.34
#